data_AF-A0A1S2FD14-F1
#
_entry.id   AF-A0A1S2FD14-F1
#
_cell.length_a   1.000
_cell.length_b   1.000
_cell.length_c   1.000
_cell.angle_alpha   90.00
_cell.angle_beta   90.00
_cell.angle_gamma   90.00
#
_symmetry.space_group_name_H-M   'P 1'
#
loop_
_entity.id
_entity.type
_entity.pdbx_description
1 polymer ?
#
loop_
_entity_poly.entity_id
_entity_poly.type
_entity_poly.pdbx_seq_one_letter_code
_entity_poly.pdbx_strand_id
1 'polypeptide(L)'
;MEVIDKIKKVMEQRDISQYRLALDAGIPHSSLSALLKGETKNPSMEMISKIGDALHVTTDYLLGKTDVNLYDWVPITGDSQPLQEEETLKNPPASSDVKDFIDKIELEDLVDQVSITVDGQELSRNDLLKIIELVRLDRRFD
;
A
#
# COMPACT_ATOMS: atom_id res chain seq x y z
N MET A 1 -17.91 -12.57 -4.09
CA MET A 1 -16.74 -13.47 -3.95
C MET A 1 -16.84 -14.07 -2.57
N GLU A 2 -16.84 -15.40 -2.46
CA GLU A 2 -17.01 -16.06 -1.16
C GLU A 2 -15.71 -15.95 -0.34
N VAL A 3 -15.84 -15.98 1.00
CA VAL A 3 -14.71 -15.92 1.94
C VAL A 3 -13.66 -16.99 1.63
N ILE A 4 -14.13 -18.18 1.28
CA ILE A 4 -13.29 -19.34 0.96
C ILE A 4 -12.40 -19.04 -0.26
N ASP A 5 -12.92 -18.33 -1.27
CA ASP A 5 -12.17 -17.98 -2.46
C ASP A 5 -11.05 -16.98 -2.14
N LYS A 6 -11.32 -16.00 -1.25
CA LYS A 6 -10.31 -15.05 -0.76
C LYS A 6 -9.19 -15.78 -0.03
N ILE A 7 -9.54 -16.71 0.87
CA ILE A 7 -8.55 -17.48 1.63
C ILE A 7 -7.65 -18.29 0.68
N LYS A 8 -8.24 -19.05 -0.25
CA LYS A 8 -7.47 -19.84 -1.22
C LYS A 8 -6.56 -18.97 -2.09
N LYS A 9 -7.07 -17.85 -2.57
CA LYS A 9 -6.30 -16.90 -3.38
C LYS A 9 -5.07 -16.38 -2.63
N VAL A 10 -5.22 -15.97 -1.37
CA VAL A 10 -4.09 -15.46 -0.58
C VAL A 10 -3.08 -16.57 -0.28
N MET A 11 -3.55 -17.80 -0.01
CA MET A 11 -2.69 -18.96 0.18
C MET A 11 -1.86 -19.27 -1.06
N GLU A 12 -2.48 -19.29 -2.24
CA GLU A 12 -1.79 -19.53 -3.52
C GLU A 12 -0.77 -18.44 -3.84
N GLN A 13 -1.13 -17.17 -3.62
CA GLN A 13 -0.24 -16.03 -3.87
C GLN A 13 1.01 -16.04 -2.99
N ARG A 14 0.93 -16.66 -1.80
CA ARG A 14 2.01 -16.67 -0.81
C ARG A 14 2.65 -18.05 -0.61
N ASP A 15 2.28 -19.03 -1.43
CA ASP A 15 2.74 -20.42 -1.33
C ASP A 15 2.57 -21.02 0.10
N ILE A 16 1.42 -20.73 0.73
CA ILE A 16 1.09 -21.20 2.07
C ILE A 16 0.23 -22.46 1.95
N SER A 17 0.69 -23.57 2.53
CA SER A 17 -0.09 -24.80 2.60
C SER A 17 -1.23 -24.70 3.63
N GLN A 18 -2.28 -25.51 3.47
CA GLN A 18 -3.37 -25.61 4.46
C GLN A 18 -2.84 -26.00 5.84
N TYR A 19 -1.86 -26.90 5.87
CA TYR A 19 -1.22 -27.32 7.11
C TYR A 19 -0.54 -26.15 7.83
N ARG A 20 0.25 -25.36 7.10
CA ARG A 20 0.95 -24.20 7.66
C ARG A 20 -0.04 -23.15 8.16
N LEU A 21 -1.06 -22.81 7.36
CA LEU A 21 -2.09 -21.86 7.77
C LEU A 21 -2.82 -22.31 9.05
N ALA A 22 -3.16 -23.58 9.17
CA ALA A 22 -3.81 -24.09 10.37
C ALA A 22 -2.93 -23.93 11.63
N LEU A 23 -1.63 -24.20 11.47
CA LEU A 23 -0.65 -24.10 12.53
C LEU A 23 -0.44 -22.64 12.95
N ASP A 24 -0.26 -21.74 11.99
CA ASP A 24 -0.05 -20.30 12.21
C ASP A 24 -1.31 -19.63 12.81
N ALA A 25 -2.51 -20.03 12.38
CA ALA A 25 -3.77 -19.53 12.91
C ALA A 25 -4.16 -20.17 14.27
N GLY A 26 -3.44 -21.19 14.73
CA GLY A 26 -3.79 -21.92 15.95
C GLY A 26 -5.18 -22.58 15.89
N ILE A 27 -5.58 -23.07 14.71
CA ILE A 27 -6.85 -23.77 14.49
C ILE A 27 -6.62 -25.24 14.11
N PRO A 28 -7.51 -26.16 14.49
CA PRO A 28 -7.40 -27.55 14.06
C PRO A 28 -7.39 -27.64 12.53
N HIS A 29 -6.45 -28.42 11.98
CA HIS A 29 -6.34 -28.61 10.53
C HIS A 29 -7.64 -29.16 9.90
N SER A 30 -8.36 -30.02 10.63
CA SER A 30 -9.67 -30.54 10.21
C SER A 30 -10.70 -29.42 10.04
N SER A 31 -10.74 -28.46 10.97
CA SER A 31 -11.64 -27.30 10.90
C SER A 31 -11.33 -26.43 9.69
N LEU A 32 -10.05 -26.13 9.43
CA LEU A 32 -9.65 -25.36 8.25
C LEU A 32 -10.01 -26.10 6.96
N SER A 33 -9.76 -27.42 6.89
CA SER A 33 -10.08 -28.22 5.71
C SER A 33 -11.59 -28.26 5.43
N ALA A 34 -12.42 -28.46 6.46
CA ALA A 34 -13.88 -28.43 6.35
C ALA A 34 -14.40 -27.06 5.89
N LEU A 35 -13.79 -25.96 6.36
CA LEU A 35 -14.09 -24.62 5.88
C LEU A 35 -13.76 -24.46 4.39
N LEU A 36 -12.55 -24.84 3.96
CA LEU A 36 -12.09 -24.67 2.57
C LEU A 36 -12.85 -25.54 1.56
N LYS A 37 -13.47 -26.63 2.03
CA LYS A 37 -14.37 -27.50 1.24
C LYS A 37 -15.82 -27.01 1.20
N GLY A 38 -16.18 -25.99 1.99
CA GLY A 38 -17.55 -25.47 2.07
C GLY A 38 -18.49 -26.31 2.95
N GLU A 39 -17.96 -27.24 3.74
CA GLU A 39 -18.75 -28.04 4.70
C GLU A 39 -19.19 -27.15 5.88
N THR A 40 -18.35 -26.19 6.26
CA THR A 40 -18.67 -25.17 7.26
C THR A 40 -19.25 -23.94 6.59
N LYS A 41 -20.58 -23.80 6.61
CA LYS A 41 -21.29 -22.66 5.98
C LYS A 41 -21.15 -21.35 6.75
N ASN A 42 -21.06 -21.43 8.07
CA ASN A 42 -21.01 -20.28 8.99
C ASN A 42 -19.78 -20.40 9.90
N PRO A 43 -18.58 -20.05 9.42
CA PRO A 43 -17.39 -19.98 10.28
C PRO A 43 -17.60 -18.97 11.41
N SER A 44 -17.04 -19.26 12.58
CA SER A 44 -17.09 -18.32 13.70
C SER A 44 -16.24 -17.08 13.40
N MET A 45 -16.61 -15.94 13.98
CA MET A 45 -15.82 -14.71 13.87
C MET A 45 -14.38 -14.93 14.37
N GLU A 46 -14.21 -15.70 15.45
CA GLU A 46 -12.89 -16.05 15.99
C GLU A 46 -12.03 -16.82 14.95
N MET A 47 -12.63 -17.78 14.25
CA MET A 47 -11.92 -18.55 13.22
C MET A 47 -11.51 -17.66 12.05
N ILE A 48 -12.38 -16.75 11.58
CA ILE A 48 -12.05 -15.81 10.52
C ILE A 48 -10.96 -14.83 10.98
N SER A 49 -11.02 -14.31 12.21
CA SER A 49 -9.99 -13.43 12.76
C SER A 49 -8.63 -14.12 12.78
N LYS A 50 -8.56 -15.33 13.34
CA LYS A 50 -7.33 -16.14 13.40
C LYS A 50 -6.74 -16.42 12.01
N ILE A 51 -7.58 -16.73 11.04
CA ILE A 51 -7.14 -16.93 9.65
C ILE A 51 -6.64 -15.60 9.06
N GLY A 52 -7.30 -14.49 9.34
CA GLY A 52 -6.88 -13.15 8.92
C GLY A 52 -5.50 -12.79 9.46
N ASP A 53 -5.28 -13.00 10.76
CA ASP A 53 -4.00 -12.76 11.41
C ASP A 53 -2.89 -13.61 10.82
N ALA A 54 -3.11 -14.92 10.68
CA ALA A 54 -2.12 -15.82 10.10
C ALA A 54 -1.79 -15.51 8.62
N LEU A 55 -2.75 -14.96 7.89
CA LEU A 55 -2.57 -14.54 6.51
C LEU A 55 -2.13 -13.08 6.38
N HIS A 56 -1.92 -12.33 7.46
CA HIS A 56 -1.66 -10.89 7.43
C HIS A 56 -2.65 -10.16 6.50
N VAL A 57 -3.94 -10.39 6.71
CA VAL A 57 -5.04 -9.74 5.99
C VAL A 57 -6.13 -9.27 6.94
N THR A 58 -6.80 -8.17 6.62
CA THR A 58 -7.94 -7.72 7.42
C THR A 58 -9.15 -8.64 7.22
N THR A 59 -9.98 -8.75 8.26
CA THR A 59 -11.26 -9.46 8.20
C THR A 59 -12.16 -8.90 7.09
N ASP A 60 -12.21 -7.59 6.91
CA ASP A 60 -13.03 -6.96 5.86
C ASP A 60 -12.54 -7.31 4.45
N TYR A 61 -11.22 -7.46 4.27
CA TYR A 61 -10.67 -7.97 3.02
C TYR A 61 -11.12 -9.42 2.79
N LEU A 62 -10.98 -10.31 3.78
CA LEU A 62 -11.41 -11.72 3.68
C LEU A 62 -12.90 -11.89 3.42
N LEU A 63 -13.72 -11.07 4.07
CA LEU A 63 -15.18 -11.07 3.91
C LEU A 63 -15.65 -10.45 2.59
N GLY A 64 -14.74 -9.93 1.77
CA GLY A 64 -15.08 -9.31 0.49
C GLY A 64 -15.81 -7.98 0.61
N LYS A 65 -15.72 -7.29 1.77
CA LYS A 65 -16.24 -5.93 1.93
C LYS A 65 -15.34 -4.88 1.29
N THR A 66 -14.07 -5.22 1.09
CA THR A 66 -13.07 -4.39 0.41
C THR A 66 -12.10 -5.27 -0.38
N ASP A 67 -11.52 -4.71 -1.44
CA ASP A 67 -10.44 -5.32 -2.21
C ASP A 67 -9.05 -4.84 -1.79
N VAL A 68 -8.98 -3.92 -0.83
CA VAL A 68 -7.74 -3.39 -0.26
C VAL A 68 -7.44 -4.13 1.03
N ASN A 69 -6.25 -4.73 1.13
CA ASN A 69 -5.74 -5.28 2.38
C ASN A 69 -5.01 -4.18 3.17
N LEU A 70 -5.48 -3.89 4.38
CA LEU A 70 -4.92 -2.85 5.26
C LEU A 70 -4.23 -3.43 6.50
N TYR A 71 -3.83 -4.70 6.48
CA TYR A 71 -3.30 -5.38 7.67
C TYR A 71 -2.03 -4.72 8.20
N ASP A 72 -1.10 -4.36 7.31
CA ASP A 72 0.16 -3.70 7.65
C ASP A 72 0.06 -2.17 7.55
N TRP A 73 -1.15 -1.62 7.39
CA TRP A 73 -1.30 -0.18 7.30
C TRP A 73 -1.10 0.46 8.67
N VAL A 74 0.06 1.08 8.82
CA VAL A 74 0.32 1.97 9.95
C VAL A 74 -0.30 3.32 9.62
N PRO A 75 -1.31 3.81 10.37
CA PRO A 75 -1.76 5.18 10.22
C PRO A 75 -0.56 6.09 10.49
N ILE A 76 -0.36 7.09 9.64
CA ILE A 76 0.55 8.20 9.93
C ILE A 76 -0.12 9.04 11.04
N THR A 77 -0.17 8.51 12.25
CA THR A 77 -0.37 9.29 13.45
C THR A 77 0.98 9.94 13.73
N GLY A 78 1.03 11.26 13.76
CA GLY A 78 2.27 12.06 13.87
C GLY A 78 3.15 11.79 15.10
N ASP A 79 2.82 10.78 15.92
CA ASP A 79 3.51 10.39 17.13
C ASP A 79 3.58 8.85 17.28
N SER A 80 4.29 8.15 16.40
CA SER A 80 4.65 6.74 16.67
C SER A 80 6.06 6.46 16.18
N GLN A 81 6.88 6.00 17.12
CA GLN A 81 8.32 5.79 17.02
C GLN A 81 8.71 4.85 15.86
N PRO A 82 9.87 5.08 15.21
CA PRO A 82 10.28 4.29 14.06
C PRO A 82 10.58 2.84 14.47
N LEU A 83 9.92 1.90 13.80
CA LEU A 83 10.40 0.52 13.72
C LEU A 83 11.81 0.56 13.12
N GLN A 84 12.73 -0.15 13.78
CA GLN A 84 14.16 -0.07 13.52
C GLN A 84 14.54 -0.62 12.13
N GLU A 85 15.54 0.07 11.58
CA GLU A 85 16.33 -0.21 10.39
C GLU A 85 15.68 0.12 9.03
N GLU A 86 16.10 1.28 8.52
CA GLU A 86 16.18 1.61 7.11
C GLU A 86 16.85 0.46 6.33
N GLU A 87 16.09 -0.53 5.89
CA GLU A 87 16.38 -1.04 4.56
C GLU A 87 16.20 0.15 3.65
N THR A 88 17.31 0.68 3.14
CA THR A 88 17.30 1.65 2.07
C THR A 88 16.52 1.01 0.92
N LEU A 89 15.20 1.23 0.88
CA LEU A 89 14.42 1.19 -0.35
C LEU A 89 15.06 2.27 -1.19
N LYS A 90 16.16 1.93 -1.86
CA LYS A 90 16.68 2.71 -2.98
C LYS A 90 15.46 2.83 -3.87
N ASN A 91 14.95 4.06 -4.01
CA ASN A 91 13.89 4.35 -4.96
C ASN A 91 14.22 3.53 -6.21
N PRO A 92 13.32 2.64 -6.66
CA PRO A 92 13.55 1.88 -7.87
C PRO A 92 14.07 2.88 -8.90
N PRO A 93 15.22 2.63 -9.55
CA PRO A 93 15.70 3.57 -10.55
C PRO A 93 14.50 3.82 -11.46
N ALA A 94 14.15 5.10 -11.63
CA ALA A 94 13.06 5.49 -12.50
C ALA A 94 13.18 4.65 -13.77
N SER A 95 12.12 3.91 -14.14
CA SER A 95 12.14 3.17 -15.40
C SER A 95 12.59 4.13 -16.50
N SER A 96 13.27 3.65 -17.55
CA SER A 96 13.74 4.50 -18.65
C SER A 96 12.65 5.50 -19.09
N ASP A 97 11.41 5.02 -19.14
CA ASP A 97 10.23 5.77 -19.54
C ASP A 97 9.86 6.89 -18.55
N VAL A 98 10.05 6.67 -17.24
CA VAL A 98 9.82 7.69 -16.21
C VAL A 98 10.95 8.72 -16.20
N LYS A 99 12.20 8.30 -16.43
CA LYS A 99 13.34 9.22 -16.52
C LYS A 99 13.24 10.12 -17.75
N ASP A 100 12.91 9.53 -18.90
CA ASP A 100 12.67 10.25 -20.16
C ASP A 100 11.47 11.20 -20.08
N PHE A 101 10.50 10.89 -19.22
CA PHE A 101 9.38 11.78 -18.91
C PHE A 101 9.85 12.96 -18.05
N ILE A 102 10.54 12.70 -16.93
CA ILE A 102 11.05 13.73 -16.00
C ILE A 102 11.95 14.72 -16.73
N ASP A 103 12.79 14.25 -17.65
CA ASP A 103 13.71 15.09 -18.42
C ASP A 103 13.01 16.06 -19.40
N LYS A 104 11.70 15.89 -19.65
CA LYS A 104 10.92 16.70 -20.60
C LYS A 104 9.86 17.59 -19.95
N ILE A 105 9.78 17.63 -18.62
CA ILE A 105 8.73 18.39 -17.92
C ILE A 105 9.08 19.88 -17.89
N GLU A 106 8.14 20.71 -18.36
CA GLU A 106 8.21 22.17 -18.20
C GLU A 106 7.52 22.61 -16.92
N LEU A 107 8.16 23.52 -16.16
CA LEU A 107 7.62 23.99 -14.88
C LEU A 107 6.28 24.73 -15.03
N GLU A 108 6.05 25.37 -16.19
CA GLU A 108 4.80 26.09 -16.48
C GLU A 108 3.60 25.16 -16.52
N ASP A 109 3.76 23.95 -17.05
CA ASP A 109 2.68 22.97 -17.18
C ASP A 109 2.27 22.39 -15.81
N LEU A 110 3.17 22.46 -14.84
CA LEU A 110 2.96 21.94 -13.49
C LEU A 110 2.24 22.91 -12.56
N VAL A 111 2.20 24.21 -12.88
CA VAL A 111 1.69 25.26 -11.97
C VAL A 111 0.29 24.97 -11.44
N ASP A 112 -0.57 24.35 -12.27
CA ASP A 112 -1.96 24.06 -11.92
C ASP A 112 -2.19 22.57 -11.54
N GLN A 113 -1.15 21.73 -11.56
CA GLN A 113 -1.24 20.28 -11.35
C GLN A 113 -0.64 19.80 -10.02
N VAL A 114 0.21 20.61 -9.38
CA VAL A 114 0.92 20.22 -8.16
C VAL A 114 0.84 21.29 -7.07
N SER A 115 0.81 20.85 -5.81
CA SER A 115 0.99 21.72 -4.65
C SER A 115 2.47 21.76 -4.26
N ILE A 116 3.11 22.92 -4.43
CA ILE A 116 4.51 23.14 -4.09
C ILE A 116 4.56 23.95 -2.80
N THR A 117 5.35 23.50 -1.83
CA THR A 117 5.51 24.16 -0.53
C THR A 117 6.97 24.55 -0.27
N VAL A 118 7.16 25.66 0.46
CA VAL A 118 8.45 26.08 1.01
C VAL A 118 8.23 26.35 2.49
N ASP A 119 9.05 25.74 3.35
CA ASP A 119 8.92 25.83 4.83
C ASP A 119 7.52 25.44 5.35
N GLY A 120 6.87 24.51 4.67
CA GLY A 120 5.52 24.05 5.01
C GLY A 120 4.39 25.00 4.61
N GLN A 121 4.68 26.11 3.93
CA GLN A 121 3.67 26.99 3.34
C GLN A 121 3.53 26.74 1.84
N GLU A 122 2.29 26.58 1.37
CA GLU A 122 2.00 26.40 -0.05
C GLU A 122 2.22 27.71 -0.81
N LEU A 123 2.93 27.61 -1.94
CA LEU A 123 3.16 28.73 -2.82
C LEU A 123 1.89 29.06 -3.60
N SER A 124 1.57 30.35 -3.69
CA SER A 124 0.51 30.78 -4.58
C SER A 124 0.93 30.62 -6.05
N ARG A 125 -0.04 30.51 -6.94
CA ARG A 125 0.17 30.52 -8.39
C ARG A 125 1.06 31.68 -8.86
N ASN A 126 0.86 32.86 -8.29
CA ASN A 126 1.65 34.04 -8.62
C ASN A 126 3.10 33.92 -8.14
N ASP A 127 3.35 33.25 -7.01
CA ASP A 127 4.71 33.07 -6.50
C ASP A 127 5.46 32.05 -7.33
N LEU A 128 4.80 30.97 -7.76
CA LEU A 128 5.37 30.02 -8.71
C LEU A 128 5.76 30.68 -10.03
N LEU A 129 4.89 31.53 -10.59
CA LEU A 129 5.22 32.28 -11.81
C LEU A 129 6.43 33.22 -11.62
N LYS A 130 6.52 33.91 -10.47
CA LYS A 130 7.70 34.74 -10.16
C LYS A 130 8.98 33.91 -10.07
N ILE A 131 8.91 32.71 -9.50
CA ILE A 131 10.06 31.80 -9.40
C ILE A 131 10.49 31.34 -10.79
N ILE A 132 9.55 30.94 -11.65
CA ILE A 132 9.84 30.56 -13.03
C ILE A 132 10.53 31.72 -13.77
N GLU A 133 10.00 32.94 -13.63
CA GLU A 133 10.61 34.13 -14.24
C GLU A 133 12.00 34.46 -13.66
N LEU A 134 12.20 34.26 -12.36
CA LEU A 134 13.50 34.43 -11.72
C LEU A 134 14.54 33.45 -12.29
N VAL A 135 14.18 32.17 -12.42
CA VAL A 135 15.06 31.13 -12.99
C VAL A 135 15.36 31.42 -14.47
N ARG A 136 14.36 31.87 -15.24
CA ARG A 136 14.55 32.32 -16.63
C ARG A 136 15.50 33.50 -16.73
N LEU A 137 15.39 34.44 -15.80
CA LEU A 137 16.26 35.59 -15.73
C LEU A 137 17.70 35.18 -15.44
N ASP A 138 17.91 34.33 -14.44
CA ASP A 138 19.23 33.83 -14.03
C ASP A 138 19.94 33.10 -15.18
N ARG A 139 19.22 32.20 -15.88
CA ARG A 139 19.74 31.50 -17.08
C ARG A 139 20.06 32.40 -18.27
N ARG A 140 19.58 33.65 -18.30
CA ARG A 140 19.95 34.63 -19.33
C ARG A 140 21.26 35.35 -19.00
N PHE A 141 21.69 35.28 -17.75
CA PHE A 141 22.91 35.89 -17.24
C PHE A 141 24.08 34.91 -17.08
N ASP A 142 23.80 33.60 -17.08
CA ASP A 142 24.76 32.51 -17.29
C ASP A 142 25.06 32.27 -18.79
#